data_AF-A0A5J4S465-F1
#
_entry.id   AF-A0A5J4S465-F1
#
_cell.length_a   1.000
_cell.length_b   1.000
_cell.length_c   1.000
_cell.angle_alpha   90.00
_cell.angle_beta   90.00
_cell.angle_gamma   90.00
#
_symmetry.space_group_name_H-M   'P 1'
#
loop_
_entity.id
_entity.type
_entity.pdbx_description
1 polymer ?
#
loop_
_entity_poly.entity_id
_entity_poly.type
_entity_poly.pdbx_seq_one_letter_code
_entity_poly.pdbx_strand_id
1 'polypeptide(L)' 'MNEKNYLDKLANREIKPKAIWILILKTMLHVRRSVSLLDLETLLDSVDKSTIFRTISLFLSHRLIHSIDDK' A
#
# COMPACT_ATOMS: atom_id res chain seq x y z
N MET A 1 -7.00 12.33 8.41
CA MET A 1 -7.24 10.87 8.50
C MET A 1 -6.11 10.27 9.32
N ASN A 2 -6.39 9.70 10.50
CA ASN A 2 -5.37 9.35 11.50
C ASN A 2 -4.61 8.07 11.10
N GLU A 3 -3.31 8.18 10.85
CA GLU A 3 -2.38 7.05 10.55
C GLU A 3 -2.53 5.86 11.50
N LYS A 4 -2.87 6.12 12.77
CA LYS A 4 -3.09 5.09 13.80
C LYS A 4 -4.20 4.09 13.46
N ASN A 5 -5.24 4.50 12.73
CA ASN A 5 -6.38 3.61 12.45
C ASN A 5 -6.01 2.48 11.48
N TYR A 6 -5.00 2.69 10.62
CA TYR A 6 -4.55 1.67 9.65
C TYR A 6 -3.62 0.65 10.26
N LEU A 7 -2.69 1.12 11.09
CA LEU A 7 -1.85 0.25 11.93
C LEU A 7 -2.71 -0.68 12.77
N ASP A 8 -3.79 -0.14 13.34
CA ASP A 8 -4.75 -0.91 14.12
C ASP A 8 -5.52 -1.92 13.25
N LYS A 9 -5.95 -1.57 12.03
CA LYS A 9 -6.58 -2.50 11.08
C LYS A 9 -5.65 -3.61 10.60
N LEU A 10 -4.35 -3.32 10.43
CA LEU A 10 -3.33 -4.29 10.05
C LEU A 10 -2.99 -5.21 11.23
N ALA A 11 -2.82 -4.64 12.43
CA ALA A 11 -2.58 -5.38 13.66
C ALA A 11 -3.75 -6.32 14.00
N ASN A 12 -4.99 -5.85 13.82
CA ASN A 12 -6.20 -6.67 14.00
C ASN A 12 -6.32 -7.84 13.00
N ARG A 13 -5.56 -7.84 11.91
CA ARG A 13 -5.52 -8.96 10.93
C ARG A 13 -4.31 -9.89 11.13
N GLU A 14 -3.61 -9.79 12.27
CA GLU A 14 -2.39 -10.56 12.61
C GLU A 14 -1.23 -10.38 11.61
N ILE A 15 -1.31 -9.36 10.75
CA ILE A 15 -0.28 -9.10 9.76
C ILE A 15 0.79 -8.24 10.43
N LYS A 16 1.97 -8.82 10.72
CA LYS A 16 3.10 -8.11 11.37
C LYS A 16 3.32 -6.77 10.64
N PRO A 17 3.07 -5.61 11.28
CA PRO A 17 3.19 -4.32 10.62
C PRO A 17 4.65 -4.07 10.28
N LYS A 18 5.04 -4.42 9.05
CA LYS A 18 6.38 -4.19 8.53
C LYS A 18 6.41 -2.75 8.05
N ALA A 19 7.46 -2.00 8.41
CA ALA A 19 7.61 -0.57 8.06
C ALA A 19 7.35 -0.29 6.57
N ILE A 20 7.67 -1.26 5.70
CA ILE A 20 7.42 -1.21 4.27
C ILE A 20 5.94 -1.04 3.90
N TRP A 21 5.01 -1.69 4.60
CA TRP A 21 3.57 -1.61 4.31
C TRP A 21 3.00 -0.27 4.70
N ILE A 22 3.48 0.28 5.81
CA ILE A 22 3.12 1.62 6.27
C ILE A 22 3.62 2.65 5.27
N LEU A 23 4.85 2.49 4.78
CA LEU A 23 5.43 3.38 3.77
C LEU A 23 4.61 3.37 2.48
N ILE A 24 4.30 2.19 1.94
CA ILE A 24 3.49 2.03 0.72
C ILE A 24 2.09 2.66 0.90
N LEU A 25 1.42 2.38 2.02
CA LEU A 25 0.12 2.98 2.36
C LEU A 25 0.20 4.49 2.48
N LYS A 26 1.25 5.01 3.13
CA LYS A 26 1.48 6.46 3.24
C LYS A 26 1.62 7.10 1.89
N THR A 27 2.42 6.51 1.01
CA THR A 27 2.60 6.99 -0.36
C THR A 27 1.27 7.02 -1.11
N MET A 28 0.50 5.93 -1.05
CA MET A 28 -0.84 5.85 -1.67
C MET A 28 -1.83 6.89 -1.11
N LEU A 29 -1.77 7.20 0.20
CA LEU A 29 -2.62 8.21 0.82
C LEU A 29 -2.16 9.65 0.53
N HIS A 30 -0.85 9.85 0.37
CA HIS A 30 -0.28 11.15 0.06
C HIS A 30 -0.69 11.56 -1.36
N VAL A 31 -0.72 10.61 -2.28
CA VAL A 31 -1.20 10.85 -3.63
C VAL A 31 -2.73 10.84 -3.63
N ARG A 32 -3.35 12.02 -3.73
CA ARG A 32 -4.82 12.19 -3.85
C ARG A 32 -5.41 11.69 -5.18
N ARG A 33 -4.66 10.87 -5.92
CA ARG A 33 -5.01 10.37 -7.27
C ARG A 33 -4.70 8.88 -7.34
N SER A 34 -5.27 8.22 -8.34
CA SER A 34 -4.89 6.86 -8.71
C SER A 34 -3.38 6.81 -8.99
N VAL A 35 -2.66 6.04 -8.18
CA VAL A 35 -1.24 5.76 -8.38
C VAL A 35 -1.10 4.49 -9.20
N SER A 36 -0.37 4.60 -10.31
CA SER A 36 0.04 3.44 -11.09
C SER A 36 1.13 2.66 -10.34
N LEU A 37 1.24 1.36 -10.65
CA LEU A 37 2.31 0.52 -10.10
C LEU A 37 3.70 1.14 -10.31
N LEU A 38 3.92 1.69 -11.50
CA LEU A 38 5.16 2.35 -11.91
C LEU A 38 5.48 3.61 -11.08
N ASP A 39 4.44 4.35 -10.69
CA ASP A 39 4.55 5.54 -9.86
C ASP A 39 4.94 5.14 -8.43
N LEU A 40 4.33 4.07 -7.92
CA LEU A 40 4.71 3.46 -6.64
C LEU A 40 6.14 2.92 -6.66
N GLU A 41 6.56 2.23 -7.73
CA GLU A 41 7.94 1.79 -7.90
C GLU A 41 8.92 2.96 -7.90
N THR A 42 8.56 4.08 -8.51
CA THR A 42 9.40 5.30 -8.56
C THR A 42 9.44 6.01 -7.21
N LEU A 43 8.29 6.15 -6.55
CA LEU A 43 8.17 6.79 -5.23
C LEU A 43 8.81 5.95 -4.11
N LEU A 44 8.86 4.63 -4.31
CA LEU A 44 9.43 3.66 -3.38
C LEU A 44 10.67 3.00 -3.97
N ASP A 45 11.50 3.77 -4.69
CA ASP A 45 12.73 3.27 -5.32
C ASP A 45 13.67 2.53 -4.33
N SER A 46 13.65 2.91 -3.05
CA SER A 46 14.39 2.21 -1.98
C SER A 46 13.81 0.82 -1.60
N VAL A 47 12.66 0.43 -2.17
CA VAL A 47 11.96 -0.82 -1.89
C VAL A 47 12.01 -1.71 -3.13
N ASP A 48 12.39 -2.97 -2.92
CA ASP A 48 12.42 -3.95 -3.99
C ASP A 48 11.04 -4.12 -4.67
N LYS A 49 11.01 -4.14 -6.01
CA LYS A 49 9.80 -4.30 -6.82
C LYS A 49 8.96 -5.50 -6.39
N SER A 50 9.60 -6.61 -6.04
CA SER A 50 8.90 -7.81 -5.57
C SER A 50 8.14 -7.54 -4.26
N THR A 51 8.68 -6.71 -3.38
CA THR A 51 8.05 -6.33 -2.10
C THR A 51 6.88 -5.38 -2.33
N ILE A 52 7.02 -4.42 -3.24
CA ILE A 52 5.91 -3.53 -3.65
C ILE A 52 4.76 -4.36 -4.21
N PHE A 53 5.04 -5.25 -5.16
CA PHE A 53 4.03 -6.09 -5.80
C PHE A 53 3.31 -7.00 -4.79
N ARG A 54 4.07 -7.64 -3.88
CA ARG A 54 3.51 -8.51 -2.84
C ARG A 54 2.60 -7.73 -1.90
N THR A 55 2.97 -6.50 -1.57
CA THR A 55 2.18 -5.63 -0.70
C THR A 55 0.90 -5.16 -1.38
N ILE A 56 0.97 -4.74 -2.65
CA ILE A 56 -0.22 -4.32 -3.42
C ILE A 56 -1.17 -5.50 -3.62
N SER A 57 -0.65 -6.68 -3.96
CA SER A 57 -1.45 -7.92 -4.08
C SER A 57 -2.15 -8.26 -2.76
N LEU A 58 -1.45 -8.09 -1.63
CA LEU A 58 -2.01 -8.27 -0.30
C LEU A 58 -3.14 -7.25 -0.07
N PHE A 59 -2.91 -5.96 -0.34
CA PHE A 59 -3.92 -4.92 -0.17
C PHE A 59 -5.13 -5.12 -1.06
N LEU A 60 -4.97 -5.58 -2.30
CA LEU A 60 -6.06 -5.96 -3.20
C LEU A 60 -6.87 -7.14 -2.62
N SER A 61 -6.19 -8.19 -2.16
CA SER A 61 -6.83 -9.36 -1.55
C SER A 61 -7.64 -8.98 -0.29
N HIS A 62 -7.11 -8.06 0.52
CA HIS A 62 -7.81 -7.53 1.69
C HIS A 62 -8.82 -6.42 1.38
N ARG A 63 -9.03 -6.06 0.11
CA ARG A 63 -9.88 -4.94 -0.34
C ARG A 63 -9.53 -3.60 0.32
N LEU A 64 -8.26 -3.39 0.67
CA LEU A 64 -7.74 -2.13 1.22
C LEU A 64 -7.58 -1.06 0.13
N ILE A 65 -7.32 -1.48 -1.11
CA ILE A 65 -7.22 -0.63 -2.29
C ILE A 65 -8.07 -1.21 -3.42
N HIS A 66 -8.54 -0.34 -4.30
CA HIS A 66 -9.24 -0.74 -5.52
C HIS A 66 -8.32 -0.51 -6.70
N SER A 67 -8.08 -1.56 -7.50
CA SER A 67 -7.49 -1.40 -8.82
C SER A 67 -8.52 -0.75 -9.74
N ILE A 68 -8.17 0.38 -10.34
CA ILE A 68 -8.98 1.00 -11.39
C ILE A 68 -8.45 0.44 -12.71
N ASP A 69 -9.23 -0.42 -13.35
CA ASP A 69 -9.01 -0.84 -14.73
C ASP A 69 -9.81 0.13 -15.59
N ASP A 70 -9.12 1.06 -16.26
CA ASP A 70 -9.73 2.00 -17.20
C ASP A 70 -10.18 1.19 -18.42
N LYS A 71 -11.49 0.96 -18.53
CA LYS A 71 -12.14 0.37 -19.70
C LYS A 71 -12.86 1.45 -20.51
#